data_AF-A0A2A5CHZ8-F1
#
_entry.id   AF-A0A2A5CHZ8-F1
#
_cell.length_a   1.000
_cell.length_b   1.000
_cell.length_c   1.000
_cell.angle_alpha   90.00
_cell.angle_beta   90.00
_cell.angle_gamma   90.00
#
_symmetry.space_group_name_H-M   'P 1'
#
loop_
_entity.id
_entity.type
_entity.pdbx_description
1 polymer ?
#
loop_
_entity_poly.entity_id
_entity_poly.type
_entity_poly.pdbx_seq_one_letter_code
_entity_poly.pdbx_strand_id
1 'polypeptide(L)'
;MIEIISENIGKIKDGFTILFMLTGTVLAILTYRRARHTVLQPIRNEVIKKQSELLSDLLSMCQPGSKFESSVDYVNLVRVNLYLQLKEFGYLFNEHKKKIEMISNAVSGWTPVGESLTLRDVEVVGAFKKEEQEKDSSYSKYKYDQAQIGNIIIDKVFLTKEHSIFINKVEILANDPFIPKSIQLSLQALLIDINNNLRDILPEVLIEFIHEFIDKSKSGDGYPSFESAGIYNNFNHVRIHHREQIHKVMMEIRGYLKIDETWE
;
A
#
# COMPACT_ATOMS: atom_id res chain seq x y z
N MET A 1 37.29 83.30 3.68
CA MET A 1 38.02 82.20 4.37
C MET A 1 37.07 81.36 5.23
N ILE A 2 36.16 81.98 6.00
CA ILE A 2 35.15 81.27 6.82
C ILE A 2 34.11 80.50 5.97
N GLU A 3 33.68 81.04 4.82
CA GLU A 3 32.73 80.35 3.92
C GLU A 3 33.30 79.10 3.25
N ILE A 4 34.59 79.11 2.88
CA ILE A 4 35.26 77.95 2.27
C ILE A 4 35.39 76.80 3.30
N ILE A 5 35.59 77.15 4.57
CA ILE A 5 35.66 76.18 5.67
C ILE A 5 34.26 75.60 5.95
N SER A 6 33.20 76.41 5.94
CA SER A 6 31.84 75.93 6.18
C SER A 6 31.30 75.05 5.05
N GLU A 7 31.61 75.38 3.80
CA GLU A 7 31.20 74.59 2.62
C GLU A 7 31.87 73.20 2.59
N ASN A 8 33.15 73.13 2.99
CA ASN A 8 33.87 71.86 3.12
C ASN A 8 33.34 71.01 4.27
N ILE A 9 32.98 71.62 5.41
CA ILE A 9 32.33 70.92 6.53
C ILE A 9 30.98 70.33 6.11
N GLY A 10 30.21 71.06 5.30
CA GLY A 10 28.95 70.59 4.72
C GLY A 10 29.12 69.34 3.85
N LYS A 11 30.05 69.37 2.89
CA LYS A 11 30.34 68.23 2.00
C LYS A 11 30.84 67.00 2.76
N ILE A 12 31.66 67.19 3.79
CA ILE A 12 32.14 66.10 4.66
C ILE A 12 30.96 65.49 5.44
N LYS A 13 30.10 66.32 6.02
CA LYS A 13 28.91 65.88 6.75
C LYS A 13 27.96 65.08 5.85
N ASP A 14 27.71 65.55 4.63
CA ASP A 14 26.85 64.86 3.67
C ASP A 14 27.45 63.51 3.26
N GLY A 15 28.76 63.44 3.04
CA GLY A 15 29.49 62.18 2.78
C GLY A 15 29.34 61.16 3.93
N PHE A 16 29.51 61.60 5.19
CA PHE A 16 29.28 60.74 6.35
C PHE A 16 27.83 60.29 6.47
N THR A 17 26.87 61.17 6.15
CA THR A 17 25.44 60.86 6.22
C THR A 17 25.05 59.80 5.19
N ILE A 18 25.56 59.90 3.96
CA ILE A 18 25.37 58.89 2.90
C ILE A 18 25.97 57.56 3.33
N LEU A 19 27.20 57.56 3.84
CA LEU A 19 27.87 56.34 4.30
C LEU A 19 27.07 55.64 5.42
N PHE A 20 26.57 56.42 6.39
CA PHE A 20 25.77 55.91 7.51
C PHE A 20 24.42 55.36 7.05
N MET A 21 23.77 56.02 6.08
CA MET A 21 22.52 55.54 5.51
C MET A 21 22.73 54.24 4.72
N LEU A 22 23.87 54.10 4.03
CA LEU A 22 24.21 52.91 3.25
C LEU A 22 24.52 51.71 4.15
N THR A 23 25.29 51.90 5.23
CA THR A 23 25.55 50.84 6.22
C THR A 23 24.28 50.46 6.98
N GLY A 24 23.45 51.44 7.35
CA GLY A 24 22.14 51.20 7.96
C GLY A 24 21.22 50.38 7.05
N THR A 25 21.21 50.68 5.74
CA THR A 25 20.42 49.94 4.74
C THR A 25 20.90 48.49 4.60
N VAL A 26 22.21 48.27 4.53
CA VAL A 26 22.79 46.91 4.47
C VAL A 26 22.44 46.11 5.73
N LEU A 27 22.59 46.71 6.91
CA LEU A 27 22.23 46.07 8.18
C LEU A 27 20.74 45.74 8.25
N ALA A 28 19.87 46.64 7.79
CA ALA A 28 18.43 46.40 7.73
C ALA A 28 18.09 45.21 6.80
N ILE A 29 18.71 45.14 5.62
CA ILE A 29 18.52 44.03 4.66
C ILE A 29 19.01 42.70 5.26
N LEU A 30 20.18 42.68 5.89
CA LEU A 30 20.72 41.49 6.53
C LEU A 30 19.84 41.04 7.70
N THR A 31 19.35 41.98 8.50
CA THR A 31 18.44 41.70 9.62
C THR A 31 17.11 41.15 9.13
N TYR A 32 16.55 41.71 8.05
CA TYR A 32 15.33 41.18 7.42
C TYR A 32 15.54 39.76 6.88
N ARG A 33 16.66 39.51 6.19
CA ARG A 33 17.01 38.16 5.71
C ARG A 33 17.12 37.16 6.86
N ARG A 34 17.79 37.53 7.95
CA ARG A 34 17.95 36.70 9.14
C ARG A 34 16.60 36.42 9.82
N ALA A 35 15.79 37.46 10.02
CA ALA A 35 14.46 37.35 10.62
C ALA A 35 13.54 36.44 9.78
N ARG A 36 13.54 36.59 8.45
CA ARG A 36 12.79 35.69 7.55
C ARG A 36 13.23 34.24 7.68
N HIS A 37 14.53 34.00 7.83
CA HIS A 37 15.07 32.65 8.03
C HIS A 37 14.65 32.07 9.40
N THR A 38 14.64 32.90 10.45
CA THR A 38 14.24 32.51 11.81
C THR A 38 12.72 32.31 11.95
N VAL A 39 11.89 33.08 11.25
CA VAL A 39 10.42 32.93 11.27
C VAL A 39 9.99 31.64 10.56
N LEU A 40 10.70 31.23 9.50
CA LEU A 40 10.40 29.99 8.76
C LEU A 40 11.06 28.74 9.35
N GLN A 41 12.04 28.90 10.25
CA GLN A 41 12.70 27.78 10.93
C GLN A 41 11.74 26.91 11.75
N PRO A 42 10.82 27.45 12.58
CA PRO A 42 9.84 26.65 13.32
C PRO A 42 8.99 25.76 12.41
N ILE A 43 8.43 26.33 11.33
CA ILE A 43 7.59 25.58 10.38
C ILE A 43 8.43 24.49 9.69
N ARG A 44 9.65 24.82 9.23
CA ARG A 44 10.54 23.85 8.60
C ARG A 44 10.93 22.72 9.57
N ASN A 45 11.15 23.03 10.84
CA ASN A 45 11.48 22.06 11.86
C ASN A 45 10.29 21.13 12.17
N GLU A 46 9.06 21.66 12.22
CA GLU A 46 7.85 20.85 12.39
C GLU A 46 7.64 19.89 11.21
N VAL A 47 7.83 20.36 9.98
CA VAL A 47 7.77 19.53 8.78
C VAL A 47 8.82 18.41 8.85
N ILE A 48 10.08 18.75 9.14
CA ILE A 48 11.15 17.74 9.25
C ILE A 48 10.85 16.73 10.36
N LYS A 49 10.34 17.20 11.50
CA LYS A 49 9.93 16.32 12.60
C LYS A 49 8.85 15.34 12.14
N LYS A 50 7.80 15.83 11.49
CA LYS A 50 6.71 14.99 10.97
C LYS A 50 7.21 13.98 9.93
N GLN A 51 8.10 14.40 9.03
CA GLN A 51 8.74 13.52 8.06
C GLN A 51 9.57 12.43 8.75
N SER A 52 10.35 12.79 9.76
CA SER A 52 11.17 11.85 10.51
C SER A 52 10.32 10.81 11.25
N GLU A 53 9.19 11.22 11.84
CA GLU A 53 8.24 10.31 12.49
C GLU A 53 7.67 9.30 11.49
N LEU A 54 7.11 9.78 10.38
CA LEU A 54 6.52 8.91 9.34
C LEU A 54 7.54 7.96 8.71
N LEU A 55 8.74 8.46 8.43
CA LEU A 55 9.82 7.66 7.84
C LEU A 55 10.39 6.65 8.84
N SER A 56 10.45 6.97 10.13
CA SER A 56 10.83 6.02 11.18
C SER A 56 9.79 4.90 11.31
N ASP A 57 8.50 5.26 11.30
CA ASP A 57 7.40 4.28 11.32
C ASP A 57 7.49 3.34 10.10
N LEU A 58 7.71 3.90 8.91
CA LEU A 58 7.89 3.10 7.69
C LEU A 58 9.14 2.23 7.75
N LEU A 59 10.25 2.77 8.25
CA LEU A 59 11.51 2.03 8.38
C LEU A 59 11.34 0.80 9.28
N SER A 60 10.58 0.93 10.38
CA SER A 60 10.28 -0.20 11.28
C SER A 60 9.55 -1.35 10.57
N MET A 61 8.74 -1.04 9.54
CA MET A 61 8.05 -2.03 8.73
C MET A 61 8.99 -2.72 7.73
N CYS A 62 10.05 -2.05 7.29
CA CYS A 62 10.98 -2.53 6.26
C CYS A 62 12.23 -3.26 6.79
N GLN A 63 12.44 -3.35 8.10
CA GLN A 63 13.66 -3.93 8.67
C GLN A 63 13.88 -5.41 8.28
N PRO A 64 15.13 -5.89 8.17
CA PRO A 64 15.41 -7.31 7.98
C PRO A 64 14.84 -8.14 9.14
N GLY A 65 14.04 -9.16 8.83
CA GLY A 65 13.29 -9.92 9.83
C GLY A 65 12.00 -9.25 10.31
N SER A 66 11.62 -8.11 9.71
CA SER A 66 10.32 -7.50 9.94
C SER A 66 9.18 -8.44 9.51
N LYS A 67 8.01 -8.17 10.08
CA LYS A 67 6.78 -8.87 9.77
C LYS A 67 6.19 -8.49 8.41
N PHE A 68 6.86 -7.74 7.53
CA PHE A 68 6.24 -7.23 6.29
C PHE A 68 5.52 -8.34 5.51
N GLU A 69 6.24 -9.40 5.13
CA GLU A 69 5.67 -10.53 4.38
C GLU A 69 4.55 -11.24 5.15
N SER A 70 4.66 -11.35 6.47
CA SER A 70 3.60 -11.90 7.31
C SER A 70 2.40 -10.95 7.47
N SER A 71 2.61 -9.63 7.37
CA SER A 71 1.57 -8.60 7.51
C SER A 71 0.77 -8.42 6.23
N VAL A 72 1.32 -8.78 5.07
CA VAL A 72 0.52 -8.92 3.84
C VAL A 72 -0.47 -10.08 3.95
N ASP A 73 -0.19 -11.06 4.83
CA ASP A 73 -1.10 -12.14 5.19
C ASP A 73 -1.43 -13.13 4.05
N TYR A 74 -0.44 -13.42 3.20
CA TYR A 74 -0.61 -14.33 2.05
C TYR A 74 -1.09 -15.73 2.42
N VAL A 75 -0.66 -16.25 3.57
CA VAL A 75 -1.05 -17.60 4.04
C VAL A 75 -2.57 -17.66 4.23
N ASN A 76 -3.14 -16.69 4.94
CA ASN A 76 -4.57 -16.69 5.18
C ASN A 76 -5.34 -16.26 3.93
N LEU A 77 -4.80 -15.38 3.08
CA LEU A 77 -5.40 -15.06 1.78
C LEU A 77 -5.59 -16.31 0.91
N VAL A 78 -4.55 -17.13 0.74
CA VAL A 78 -4.64 -18.40 0.00
C VAL A 78 -5.69 -19.30 0.65
N ARG A 79 -5.61 -19.47 1.97
CA ARG A 79 -6.52 -20.34 2.72
C ARG A 79 -7.98 -19.92 2.56
N VAL A 80 -8.28 -18.65 2.75
CA VAL A 80 -9.63 -18.08 2.67
C VAL A 80 -10.20 -18.27 1.29
N ASN A 81 -9.43 -17.91 0.26
CA ASN A 81 -9.87 -18.02 -1.12
C ASN A 81 -10.09 -19.47 -1.54
N LEU A 82 -9.19 -20.38 -1.18
CA LEU A 82 -9.37 -21.81 -1.42
C LEU A 82 -10.72 -22.34 -0.91
N TYR A 83 -11.04 -22.11 0.36
CA TYR A 83 -12.26 -22.64 0.96
C TYR A 83 -13.53 -21.95 0.44
N LEU A 84 -13.47 -20.64 0.18
CA LEU A 84 -14.62 -19.91 -0.34
C LEU A 84 -14.88 -20.23 -1.81
N GLN A 85 -13.83 -20.40 -2.64
CA GLN A 85 -13.98 -20.84 -4.03
C GLN A 85 -14.56 -22.26 -4.09
N LEU A 86 -14.02 -23.21 -3.32
CA LEU A 86 -14.59 -24.58 -3.26
C LEU A 86 -16.06 -24.56 -2.85
N LYS A 87 -16.45 -23.71 -1.88
CA LYS A 87 -17.84 -23.50 -1.49
C LYS A 87 -18.68 -22.94 -2.65
N GLU A 88 -18.17 -22.00 -3.43
CA GLU A 88 -18.87 -21.44 -4.59
C GLU A 88 -19.07 -22.47 -5.70
N PHE A 89 -18.13 -23.41 -5.85
CA PHE A 89 -18.27 -24.59 -6.71
C PHE A 89 -19.07 -25.73 -6.05
N GLY A 90 -19.79 -25.50 -4.94
CA GLY A 90 -20.67 -26.50 -4.33
C GLY A 90 -19.96 -27.61 -3.52
N TYR A 91 -18.63 -27.56 -3.38
CA TYR A 91 -17.86 -28.49 -2.56
C TYR A 91 -17.89 -28.06 -1.08
N LEU A 92 -18.85 -28.61 -0.33
CA LEU A 92 -19.04 -28.36 1.10
C LEU A 92 -18.69 -29.60 1.92
N PHE A 93 -17.54 -29.57 2.59
CA PHE A 93 -17.14 -30.63 3.50
C PHE A 93 -17.78 -30.44 4.89
N ASN A 94 -18.40 -31.48 5.45
CA ASN A 94 -19.09 -31.41 6.75
C ASN A 94 -18.17 -31.00 7.92
N GLU A 95 -16.90 -31.45 7.90
CA GLU A 95 -15.88 -31.05 8.90
C GLU A 95 -15.46 -29.58 8.76
N HIS A 96 -15.78 -28.95 7.62
CA HIS A 96 -15.34 -27.61 7.29
C HIS A 96 -16.41 -26.55 7.52
N LYS A 97 -17.64 -26.87 7.93
CA LYS A 97 -18.67 -25.84 8.22
C LYS A 97 -18.20 -24.83 9.27
N LYS A 98 -17.68 -25.30 10.40
CA LYS A 98 -17.09 -24.44 11.45
C LYS A 98 -15.86 -23.68 10.94
N LYS A 99 -15.00 -24.33 10.14
CA LYS A 99 -13.80 -23.69 9.55
C LYS A 99 -14.19 -22.59 8.55
N ILE A 100 -15.18 -22.83 7.70
CA ILE A 100 -15.72 -21.87 6.72
C ILE A 100 -16.34 -20.67 7.42
N GLU A 101 -17.06 -20.88 8.52
CA GLU A 101 -17.64 -19.80 9.31
C GLU A 101 -16.57 -18.93 9.98
N MET A 102 -15.54 -19.56 10.57
CA MET A 102 -14.36 -18.84 11.08
C MET A 102 -13.62 -18.08 9.98
N ILE A 103 -13.46 -18.68 8.80
CA ILE A 103 -12.82 -18.08 7.63
C ILE A 103 -13.63 -16.88 7.13
N SER A 104 -14.95 -17.01 7.05
CA SER A 104 -15.85 -15.93 6.64
C SER A 104 -15.77 -14.73 7.57
N ASN A 105 -15.59 -14.96 8.88
CA ASN A 105 -15.41 -13.89 9.86
C ASN A 105 -14.05 -13.17 9.73
N ALA A 106 -13.06 -13.79 9.10
CA ALA A 106 -11.75 -13.19 8.84
C ALA A 106 -11.73 -12.32 7.56
N VAL A 107 -12.76 -12.43 6.71
CA VAL A 107 -12.91 -11.64 5.49
C VAL A 107 -13.32 -10.21 5.83
N SER A 108 -12.68 -9.23 5.18
CA SER A 108 -13.03 -7.80 5.24
C SER A 108 -13.72 -7.30 3.98
N GLY A 109 -13.48 -7.97 2.85
CA GLY A 109 -14.01 -7.56 1.55
C GLY A 109 -13.56 -8.49 0.44
N TRP A 110 -13.71 -8.02 -0.79
CA TRP A 110 -13.30 -8.73 -2.01
C TRP A 110 -12.80 -7.74 -3.05
N THR A 111 -12.04 -8.24 -4.02
CA THR A 111 -11.60 -7.52 -5.21
C THR A 111 -11.95 -8.31 -6.46
N PRO A 112 -12.45 -7.69 -7.54
CA PRO A 112 -12.73 -8.38 -8.79
C PRO A 112 -11.44 -8.82 -9.47
N VAL A 113 -11.45 -10.03 -10.03
CA VAL A 113 -10.33 -10.63 -10.78
C VAL A 113 -10.85 -11.30 -12.06
N GLY A 114 -9.93 -11.82 -12.88
CA GLY A 114 -10.25 -12.42 -14.16
C GLY A 114 -10.40 -11.40 -15.29
N GLU A 115 -10.59 -11.91 -16.51
CA GLU A 115 -10.50 -11.10 -17.74
C GLU A 115 -11.53 -9.98 -17.83
N SER A 116 -12.75 -10.21 -17.35
CA SER A 116 -13.83 -9.23 -17.46
C SER A 116 -13.86 -8.20 -16.34
N LEU A 117 -13.20 -8.48 -15.20
CA LEU A 117 -13.34 -7.70 -13.95
C LEU A 117 -14.79 -7.47 -13.52
N THR A 118 -15.72 -8.28 -14.00
CA THR A 118 -17.15 -8.16 -13.72
C THR A 118 -17.58 -9.21 -12.74
N LEU A 119 -18.25 -8.80 -11.68
CA LEU A 119 -18.89 -9.70 -10.73
C LEU A 119 -20.33 -9.93 -11.14
N ARG A 120 -20.70 -11.19 -11.28
CA ARG A 120 -22.05 -11.59 -11.70
C ARG A 120 -22.97 -11.91 -10.53
N ASP A 121 -22.42 -11.97 -9.32
CA ASP A 121 -23.11 -12.37 -8.09
C ASP A 121 -23.28 -11.22 -7.08
N VAL A 122 -23.01 -9.99 -7.50
CA VAL A 122 -23.17 -8.79 -6.67
C VAL A 122 -24.19 -7.85 -7.30
N GLU A 123 -25.03 -7.29 -6.46
CA GLU A 123 -26.00 -6.27 -6.86
C GLU A 123 -25.56 -4.90 -6.38
N VAL A 124 -25.73 -3.90 -7.25
CA VAL A 124 -25.51 -2.50 -6.87
C VAL A 124 -26.68 -2.05 -6.01
N VAL A 125 -26.43 -1.95 -4.70
CA VAL A 125 -27.41 -1.41 -3.75
C VAL A 125 -27.56 0.10 -3.99
N GLY A 126 -28.67 0.49 -4.61
CA GLY A 126 -29.02 1.90 -4.81
C GLY A 126 -29.56 2.56 -3.54
N ALA A 127 -29.50 3.90 -3.48
CA ALA A 127 -30.04 4.69 -2.37
C ALA A 127 -31.57 4.54 -2.21
N PHE A 128 -32.25 4.09 -3.27
CA PHE A 128 -33.67 3.78 -3.29
C PHE A 128 -33.83 2.28 -3.49
N LYS A 129 -34.62 1.63 -2.64
CA LYS A 129 -34.92 0.21 -2.76
C LYS A 129 -35.53 -0.07 -4.14
N LYS A 130 -34.76 -0.69 -5.02
CA LYS A 130 -35.35 -1.50 -6.09
C LYS A 130 -35.87 -2.78 -5.44
N GLU A 131 -36.94 -3.33 -5.99
CA GLU A 131 -37.47 -4.63 -5.58
C GLU A 131 -36.32 -5.64 -5.49
N GLU A 132 -36.22 -6.34 -4.35
CA GLU A 132 -35.20 -7.36 -4.13
C GLU A 132 -35.29 -8.38 -5.26
N GLN A 133 -34.31 -8.39 -6.17
CA GLN A 133 -34.15 -9.53 -7.05
C GLN A 133 -33.73 -10.71 -6.16
N GLU A 134 -34.40 -11.85 -6.31
CA GLU A 134 -34.05 -13.04 -5.55
C GLU A 134 -32.56 -13.33 -5.74
N LYS A 135 -31.82 -13.46 -4.62
CA LYS A 135 -30.42 -13.89 -4.63
C LYS A 135 -30.28 -15.07 -5.57
N ASP A 136 -29.54 -14.86 -6.65
CA ASP A 136 -29.53 -15.80 -7.76
C ASP A 136 -28.76 -17.08 -7.38
N SER A 137 -29.48 -18.04 -6.79
CA SER A 137 -28.98 -19.39 -6.51
C SER A 137 -28.52 -20.11 -7.78
N SER A 138 -28.80 -19.55 -8.97
CA SER A 138 -28.32 -20.06 -10.24
C SER A 138 -26.81 -19.85 -10.44
N TYR A 139 -26.16 -18.86 -9.83
CA TYR A 139 -24.77 -18.55 -10.17
C TYR A 139 -23.76 -19.57 -9.64
N SER A 140 -23.90 -20.03 -8.38
CA SER A 140 -23.08 -21.13 -7.85
C SER A 140 -23.28 -22.41 -8.66
N LYS A 141 -24.52 -22.67 -9.09
CA LYS A 141 -24.84 -23.80 -9.96
C LYS A 141 -24.19 -23.66 -11.33
N TYR A 142 -24.22 -22.47 -11.92
CA TYR A 142 -23.52 -22.14 -13.16
C TYR A 142 -22.01 -22.37 -13.02
N LYS A 143 -21.36 -21.88 -11.95
CA LYS A 143 -19.92 -22.10 -11.70
C LYS A 143 -19.62 -23.59 -11.59
N TYR A 144 -20.45 -24.36 -10.87
CA TYR A 144 -20.31 -25.80 -10.78
C TYR A 144 -20.40 -26.49 -12.15
N ASP A 145 -21.45 -26.20 -12.93
CA ASP A 145 -21.68 -26.79 -14.25
C ASP A 145 -20.54 -26.47 -15.23
N GLN A 146 -20.02 -25.24 -15.21
CA GLN A 146 -18.84 -24.83 -15.98
C GLN A 146 -17.57 -25.56 -15.54
N ALA A 147 -17.37 -25.73 -14.23
CA ALA A 147 -16.21 -26.43 -13.71
C ALA A 147 -16.25 -27.93 -14.06
N GLN A 148 -17.44 -28.54 -14.16
CA GLN A 148 -17.57 -29.93 -14.62
C GLN A 148 -17.12 -30.15 -16.07
N ILE A 149 -17.25 -29.15 -16.94
CA ILE A 149 -16.74 -29.19 -18.32
C ILE A 149 -15.30 -28.65 -18.47
N GLY A 150 -14.62 -28.38 -17.35
CA GLY A 150 -13.22 -27.94 -17.31
C GLY A 150 -13.02 -26.42 -17.35
N ASN A 151 -14.09 -25.63 -17.39
CA ASN A 151 -14.02 -24.17 -17.40
C ASN A 151 -14.15 -23.60 -15.98
N ILE A 152 -13.02 -23.29 -15.34
CA ILE A 152 -12.99 -22.78 -13.97
C ILE A 152 -12.97 -21.26 -13.99
N ILE A 153 -14.01 -20.67 -13.43
CA ILE A 153 -14.19 -19.22 -13.42
C ILE A 153 -13.93 -18.71 -11.99
N ILE A 154 -12.88 -17.93 -11.82
CA ILE A 154 -12.63 -17.15 -10.60
C ILE A 154 -12.76 -15.67 -10.97
N ASP A 155 -13.79 -15.03 -10.45
CA ASP A 155 -14.19 -13.65 -10.74
C ASP A 155 -13.89 -12.68 -9.60
N LYS A 156 -13.60 -13.20 -8.40
CA LYS A 156 -13.19 -12.41 -7.24
C LYS A 156 -12.20 -13.12 -6.35
N VAL A 157 -11.40 -12.32 -5.65
CA VAL A 157 -10.55 -12.74 -4.55
C VAL A 157 -11.02 -12.06 -3.27
N PHE A 158 -11.19 -12.84 -2.21
CA PHE A 158 -11.54 -12.37 -0.88
C PHE A 158 -10.30 -11.86 -0.15
N LEU A 159 -10.46 -10.75 0.56
CA LEU A 159 -9.42 -10.08 1.32
C LEU A 159 -9.60 -10.37 2.80
N THR A 160 -8.49 -10.62 3.51
CA THR A 160 -8.51 -10.77 4.96
C THR A 160 -8.48 -9.41 5.64
N LYS A 161 -9.01 -9.34 6.86
CA LYS A 161 -8.94 -8.13 7.71
C LYS A 161 -7.51 -7.65 7.91
N GLU A 162 -6.58 -8.57 8.19
CA GLU A 162 -5.17 -8.24 8.42
C GLU A 162 -4.53 -7.64 7.17
N HIS A 163 -4.77 -8.27 6.01
CA HIS A 163 -4.33 -7.74 4.72
C HIS A 163 -4.87 -6.32 4.46
N SER A 164 -6.19 -6.12 4.59
CA SER A 164 -6.79 -4.80 4.35
C SER A 164 -6.26 -3.71 5.28
N ILE A 165 -6.05 -4.01 6.56
CA ILE A 165 -5.48 -3.06 7.52
C ILE A 165 -4.06 -2.68 7.10
N PHE A 166 -3.26 -3.67 6.72
CA PHE A 166 -1.88 -3.46 6.32
C PHE A 166 -1.76 -2.64 5.03
N ILE A 167 -2.50 -3.03 3.99
CA ILE A 167 -2.49 -2.32 2.70
C ILE A 167 -2.95 -0.88 2.86
N ASN A 168 -4.04 -0.64 3.59
CA ASN A 168 -4.50 0.73 3.86
C ASN A 168 -3.43 1.57 4.57
N LYS A 169 -2.67 0.98 5.50
CA LYS A 169 -1.55 1.66 6.15
C LYS A 169 -0.46 2.05 5.14
N VAL A 170 -0.09 1.14 4.24
CA VAL A 170 0.91 1.39 3.19
C VAL A 170 0.40 2.44 2.18
N GLU A 171 -0.87 2.39 1.80
CA GLU A 171 -1.52 3.36 0.90
C GLU A 171 -1.56 4.77 1.49
N ILE A 172 -1.87 4.90 2.78
CA ILE A 172 -1.84 6.19 3.48
C ILE A 172 -0.42 6.78 3.39
N LEU A 173 0.61 5.98 3.69
CA LEU A 173 2.00 6.43 3.62
C LEU A 173 2.45 6.75 2.19
N ALA A 174 2.04 5.94 1.21
CA ALA A 174 2.39 6.14 -0.20
C ALA A 174 1.79 7.43 -0.78
N ASN A 175 0.67 7.90 -0.24
CA ASN A 175 -0.03 9.11 -0.69
C ASN A 175 0.16 10.30 0.27
N ASP A 176 0.93 10.15 1.35
CA ASP A 176 1.15 11.22 2.33
C ASP A 176 2.10 12.28 1.74
N PRO A 177 1.70 13.57 1.70
CA PRO A 177 2.50 14.65 1.11
C PRO A 177 3.80 14.95 1.86
N PHE A 178 3.95 14.49 3.11
CA PHE A 178 5.20 14.60 3.85
C PHE A 178 6.21 13.52 3.46
N ILE A 179 5.79 12.41 2.85
CA ILE A 179 6.71 11.38 2.36
C ILE A 179 7.41 11.86 1.07
N PRO A 180 8.75 11.73 0.98
CA PRO A 180 9.50 12.07 -0.22
C PRO A 180 9.00 11.32 -1.46
N LYS A 181 8.98 12.01 -2.61
CA LYS A 181 8.40 11.46 -3.84
C LYS A 181 9.03 10.15 -4.31
N SER A 182 10.34 9.98 -4.14
CA SER A 182 11.03 8.73 -4.46
C SER A 182 10.48 7.55 -3.65
N ILE A 183 10.30 7.75 -2.34
CA ILE A 183 9.77 6.74 -1.42
C ILE A 183 8.30 6.45 -1.75
N GLN A 184 7.50 7.48 -2.05
CA GLN A 184 6.11 7.28 -2.51
C GLN A 184 6.05 6.38 -3.75
N LEU A 185 6.88 6.64 -4.76
CA LEU A 185 6.92 5.82 -5.99
C LEU A 185 7.35 4.38 -5.69
N SER A 186 8.32 4.19 -4.81
CA SER A 186 8.76 2.85 -4.39
C SER A 186 7.68 2.09 -3.63
N LEU A 187 6.88 2.77 -2.79
CA LEU A 187 5.72 2.17 -2.12
C LEU A 187 4.58 1.86 -3.10
N GLN A 188 4.35 2.71 -4.10
CA GLN A 188 3.34 2.45 -5.14
C GLN A 188 3.70 1.22 -5.98
N ALA A 189 4.98 1.06 -6.35
CA ALA A 189 5.45 -0.15 -7.03
C ALA A 189 5.23 -1.41 -6.18
N LEU A 190 5.50 -1.32 -4.87
CA LEU A 190 5.26 -2.41 -3.93
C LEU A 190 3.76 -2.80 -3.85
N LEU A 191 2.87 -1.81 -3.83
CA LEU A 191 1.42 -2.05 -3.86
C LEU A 191 0.96 -2.70 -5.17
N ILE A 192 1.56 -2.31 -6.30
CA ILE A 192 1.29 -2.93 -7.61
C ILE A 192 1.69 -4.41 -7.59
N ASP A 193 2.88 -4.74 -7.08
CA ASP A 193 3.35 -6.14 -6.99
C ASP A 193 2.41 -6.98 -6.12
N ILE A 194 1.99 -6.45 -4.96
CA ILE A 194 1.03 -7.12 -4.09
C ILE A 194 -0.31 -7.32 -4.80
N ASN A 195 -0.78 -6.31 -5.53
CA ASN A 195 -2.04 -6.41 -6.26
C ASN A 195 -1.96 -7.43 -7.41
N ASN A 196 -0.85 -7.49 -8.15
CA ASN A 196 -0.62 -8.48 -9.21
C ASN A 196 -0.61 -9.90 -8.63
N ASN A 197 0.05 -10.08 -7.47
CA ASN A 197 0.01 -11.35 -6.74
C ASN A 197 -1.43 -11.81 -6.41
N LEU A 198 -2.32 -10.87 -6.08
CA LEU A 198 -3.72 -11.18 -5.75
C LEU A 198 -4.61 -11.33 -6.97
N ARG A 199 -4.39 -10.53 -8.01
CA ARG A 199 -5.28 -10.42 -9.16
C ARG A 199 -5.01 -11.46 -10.23
N ASP A 200 -3.75 -11.81 -10.43
CA ASP A 200 -3.32 -12.65 -11.54
C ASP A 200 -2.81 -13.99 -11.01
N ILE A 201 -1.80 -13.96 -10.13
CA ILE A 201 -1.09 -15.17 -9.69
C ILE A 201 -1.94 -16.06 -8.78
N LEU A 202 -2.60 -15.47 -7.77
CA LEU A 202 -3.42 -16.25 -6.85
C LEU A 202 -4.59 -16.96 -7.57
N PRO A 203 -5.38 -16.31 -8.45
CA PRO A 203 -6.41 -16.98 -9.23
C PRO A 203 -5.87 -18.10 -10.10
N GLU A 204 -4.73 -17.92 -10.78
CA GLU A 204 -4.11 -18.98 -11.60
C GLU A 204 -3.79 -20.23 -10.77
N VAL A 205 -3.13 -20.06 -9.62
CA VAL A 205 -2.81 -21.17 -8.71
C VAL A 205 -4.07 -21.86 -8.20
N LEU A 206 -5.13 -21.11 -7.92
CA LEU A 206 -6.41 -21.67 -7.48
C LEU A 206 -7.13 -22.40 -8.63
N ILE A 207 -7.07 -21.88 -9.85
CA ILE A 207 -7.66 -22.52 -11.04
C ILE A 207 -7.00 -23.88 -11.28
N GLU A 208 -5.66 -23.93 -11.28
CA GLU A 208 -4.91 -25.17 -11.45
C GLU A 208 -5.28 -26.21 -10.38
N PHE A 209 -5.29 -25.79 -9.11
CA PHE A 209 -5.66 -26.66 -8.01
C PHE A 209 -7.11 -27.16 -8.11
N ILE A 210 -8.07 -26.28 -8.41
CA ILE A 210 -9.49 -26.65 -8.51
C ILE A 210 -9.69 -27.62 -9.68
N HIS A 211 -8.96 -27.46 -10.78
CA HIS A 211 -9.00 -28.39 -11.91
C HIS A 211 -8.57 -29.79 -11.48
N GLU A 212 -7.39 -29.90 -10.87
CA GLU A 212 -6.87 -31.16 -10.37
C GLU A 212 -7.78 -31.80 -9.32
N PHE A 213 -8.36 -30.98 -8.44
CA PHE A 213 -9.30 -31.41 -7.41
C PHE A 213 -10.56 -32.04 -8.05
N ILE A 214 -11.13 -31.39 -9.06
CA ILE A 214 -12.34 -31.87 -9.75
C ILE A 214 -12.05 -33.17 -10.49
N ASP A 215 -10.95 -33.25 -11.23
CA ASP A 215 -10.60 -34.46 -11.99
C ASP A 215 -10.37 -35.68 -11.09
N LYS A 216 -9.68 -35.47 -9.96
CA LYS A 216 -9.51 -36.50 -8.93
C LYS A 216 -10.83 -36.90 -8.28
N SER A 217 -11.75 -35.95 -8.06
CA SER A 217 -13.07 -36.24 -7.51
C SER A 217 -13.95 -37.07 -8.44
N LYS A 218 -13.78 -36.94 -9.77
CA LYS A 218 -14.50 -37.73 -10.77
C LYS A 218 -13.96 -39.17 -10.90
N SER A 219 -12.67 -39.36 -10.60
CA SER A 219 -11.94 -40.61 -10.87
C SER A 219 -11.91 -41.58 -9.69
N GLY A 220 -12.38 -41.18 -8.50
CA GLY A 220 -12.35 -42.01 -7.29
C GLY A 220 -13.68 -42.06 -6.53
N ASP A 221 -13.76 -42.88 -5.49
CA ASP A 221 -14.95 -43.10 -4.64
C ASP A 221 -15.26 -41.92 -3.67
N GLY A 222 -14.72 -40.73 -3.91
CA GLY A 222 -14.94 -39.57 -3.04
C GLY A 222 -14.07 -38.35 -3.33
N TYR A 223 -14.20 -37.31 -2.49
CA TYR A 223 -13.41 -36.09 -2.61
C TYR A 223 -11.96 -36.29 -2.17
N PRO A 224 -10.96 -35.78 -2.93
CA PRO A 224 -9.57 -35.89 -2.54
C PRO A 224 -9.27 -35.04 -1.30
N SER A 225 -8.43 -35.57 -0.41
CA SER A 225 -7.88 -34.81 0.72
C SER A 225 -6.87 -33.78 0.22
N PHE A 226 -6.85 -32.60 0.83
CA PHE A 226 -5.90 -31.54 0.51
C PHE A 226 -5.47 -30.76 1.75
N GLU A 227 -4.27 -30.19 1.68
CA GLU A 227 -3.75 -29.28 2.70
C GLU A 227 -3.53 -27.89 2.12
N SER A 228 -4.11 -26.87 2.78
CA SER A 228 -3.95 -25.47 2.35
C SER A 228 -2.50 -25.00 2.36
N ALA A 229 -1.63 -25.65 3.16
CA ALA A 229 -0.20 -25.35 3.20
C ALA A 229 0.49 -25.70 1.88
N GLY A 230 0.11 -26.81 1.22
CA GLY A 230 0.66 -27.20 -0.09
C GLY A 230 0.33 -26.18 -1.17
N ILE A 231 -0.90 -25.68 -1.19
CA ILE A 231 -1.36 -24.68 -2.17
C ILE A 231 -0.69 -23.33 -1.91
N TYR A 232 -0.52 -22.96 -0.63
CA TYR A 232 0.27 -21.79 -0.28
C TYR A 232 1.72 -21.91 -0.75
N ASN A 233 2.34 -23.09 -0.65
CA ASN A 233 3.70 -23.28 -1.15
C ASN A 233 3.77 -23.08 -2.66
N ASN A 234 2.81 -23.63 -3.43
CA ASN A 234 2.73 -23.41 -4.88
C ASN A 234 2.65 -21.91 -5.18
N PHE A 235 1.74 -21.19 -4.53
CA PHE A 235 1.63 -19.74 -4.65
C PHE A 235 2.93 -19.02 -4.27
N ASN A 236 3.56 -19.41 -3.17
CA ASN A 236 4.79 -18.79 -2.68
C ASN A 236 5.99 -19.02 -3.62
N HIS A 237 5.97 -20.05 -4.47
CA HIS A 237 7.00 -20.29 -5.47
C HIS A 237 6.87 -19.40 -6.72
N VAL A 238 5.64 -19.01 -7.08
CA VAL A 238 5.38 -18.26 -8.32
C VAL A 238 5.14 -16.76 -8.09
N ARG A 239 4.78 -16.36 -6.86
CA ARG A 239 4.49 -14.97 -6.55
C ARG A 239 5.71 -14.06 -6.75
N ILE A 240 5.43 -12.78 -6.98
CA ILE A 240 6.40 -11.71 -6.90
C ILE A 240 6.82 -11.55 -5.42
N HIS A 241 8.11 -11.71 -5.15
CA HIS A 241 8.69 -11.52 -3.82
C HIS A 241 9.11 -10.07 -3.63
N HIS A 242 8.81 -9.50 -2.46
CA HIS A 242 9.01 -8.07 -2.22
C HIS A 242 10.36 -7.72 -1.58
N ARG A 243 11.23 -8.70 -1.35
CA ARG A 243 12.48 -8.50 -0.57
C ARG A 243 13.35 -7.38 -1.15
N GLU A 244 13.53 -7.36 -2.47
CA GLU A 244 14.35 -6.35 -3.15
C GLU A 244 13.70 -4.97 -3.06
N GLN A 245 12.39 -4.88 -3.30
CA GLN A 245 11.66 -3.63 -3.26
C GLN A 245 11.58 -3.04 -1.84
N ILE A 246 11.39 -3.88 -0.82
CA ILE A 246 11.46 -3.47 0.59
C ILE A 246 12.86 -2.97 0.94
N HIS A 247 13.90 -3.67 0.49
CA HIS A 247 15.28 -3.24 0.70
C HIS A 247 15.55 -1.88 0.04
N LYS A 248 15.05 -1.67 -1.18
CA LYS A 248 15.12 -0.38 -1.87
C LYS A 248 14.44 0.74 -1.08
N VAL A 249 13.20 0.53 -0.62
CA VAL A 249 12.49 1.50 0.24
C VAL A 249 13.30 1.80 1.49
N MET A 250 13.85 0.77 2.15
CA MET A 250 14.68 0.94 3.33
C MET A 250 15.92 1.81 3.05
N MET A 251 16.64 1.55 1.95
CA MET A 251 17.82 2.32 1.58
C MET A 251 17.47 3.77 1.20
N GLU A 252 16.36 4.01 0.52
CA GLU A 252 15.87 5.35 0.21
C GLU A 252 15.53 6.14 1.47
N ILE A 253 14.90 5.51 2.47
CA ILE A 253 14.62 6.13 3.77
C ILE A 253 15.92 6.47 4.51
N ARG A 254 16.86 5.52 4.60
CA ARG A 254 18.15 5.73 5.28
C ARG A 254 18.95 6.87 4.64
N GLY A 255 18.96 6.93 3.31
CA GLY A 255 19.60 8.00 2.55
C GLY A 255 18.92 9.35 2.78
N TYR A 256 17.59 9.40 2.78
CA TYR A 256 16.85 10.64 3.04
C TYR A 256 17.08 11.18 4.47
N LEU A 257 17.08 10.28 5.46
CA LEU A 257 17.32 10.61 6.86
C LEU A 257 18.80 10.82 7.21
N LYS A 258 19.72 10.60 6.26
CA LYS A 258 21.17 10.73 6.44
C LYS A 258 21.70 9.90 7.63
N ILE A 259 21.10 8.71 7.86
CA ILE A 259 21.44 7.86 9.01
C ILE A 259 22.89 7.39 8.97
N ASP A 260 23.40 7.14 7.77
CA ASP A 260 24.72 6.57 7.53
C ASP A 260 25.77 7.64 7.16
N GLU A 261 25.41 8.94 7.16
CA GLU A 261 26.38 10.01 6.92
C GLU A 261 27.25 10.23 8.18
N THR A 262 28.57 10.13 8.01
CA THR A 262 29.52 10.58 9.04
C THR A 262 29.60 12.10 9.01
N TRP A 263 29.27 12.74 10.13
CA TRP A 263 29.42 14.19 10.30
C TRP A 263 30.91 14.50 10.51
N GLU A 264 31.59 14.89 9.43
CA GLU A 264 32.92 15.53 9.49
C GLU A 264 32.79 17.06 9.61
#